data_AF-F7TAA5-F1
#
_entry.id   AF-F7TAA5-F1
#
_cell.length_a   1.000
_cell.length_b   1.000
_cell.length_c   1.000
_cell.angle_alpha   90.00
_cell.angle_beta   90.00
_cell.angle_gamma   90.00
#
_symmetry.space_group_name_H-M   'P 1'
#
loop_
_entity.id
_entity.type
_entity.pdbx_description
1 polymer ?
#
loop_
_entity_poly.entity_id
_entity_poly.type
_entity_poly.pdbx_seq_one_letter_code
_entity_poly.pdbx_strand_id
1 'polypeptide(L)'
;MMPRNRPLPRLLMLLTLVISATGCVPAQTRWLAPQPPEIPPLPKEARQEPLPSICSPTCSAALSTELKRLRALQTVPVSQD
;
A
#
# COMPACT_ATOMS: atom_id res chain seq x y z
N MET A 1 34.89 67.54 12.14
CA MET A 1 34.14 66.51 11.39
C MET A 1 34.25 65.21 12.18
N MET A 2 33.29 64.92 13.07
CA MET A 2 33.36 63.72 13.93
C MET A 2 32.74 62.52 13.20
N PRO A 3 33.38 61.34 13.21
CA PRO A 3 32.83 60.16 12.57
C PRO A 3 31.63 59.68 13.40
N ARG A 4 30.44 59.78 12.81
CA ARG A 4 29.22 59.24 13.39
C ARG A 4 29.31 57.72 13.34
N ASN A 5 29.79 57.09 14.41
CA ASN A 5 29.69 55.65 14.60
C ASN A 5 28.21 55.27 14.49
N ARG A 6 27.84 54.58 13.41
CA ARG A 6 26.49 54.03 13.20
C ARG A 6 26.55 52.54 13.54
N PRO A 7 26.38 52.13 14.81
CA PRO A 7 26.34 50.72 15.18
C PRO A 7 25.05 50.03 14.70
N LEU A 8 23.99 50.80 14.51
CA LEU A 8 22.66 50.34 14.10
C LEU A 8 22.63 49.50 12.80
N PRO A 9 23.24 49.95 11.67
CA PRO A 9 23.25 49.16 10.43
C PRO A 9 24.01 47.85 10.56
N ARG A 10 25.08 47.80 11.36
CA ARG A 10 25.82 46.55 11.62
C ARG A 10 24.99 45.57 12.45
N LEU A 11 24.28 46.08 13.45
CA LEU A 11 23.40 45.25 14.29
C LEU A 11 22.25 44.65 13.47
N LEU A 12 21.65 45.44 12.59
CA LEU A 12 20.58 44.99 11.69
C LEU A 12 21.08 43.90 10.73
N MET A 13 22.27 44.08 10.15
CA MET A 13 22.86 43.09 9.24
C MET A 13 23.14 41.76 9.95
N LEU A 14 23.63 41.81 11.19
CA LEU A 14 23.85 40.62 12.01
C LEU A 14 22.53 39.94 12.36
N LEU A 15 21.49 40.70 12.71
CA LEU A 15 20.17 40.16 13.00
C LEU A 15 19.57 39.43 11.79
N THR A 16 19.69 40.03 10.60
CA THR A 16 19.21 39.39 9.36
C THR A 16 19.96 38.10 9.03
N LEU A 17 21.25 38.01 9.35
CA LEU A 17 22.07 36.82 9.15
C LEU A 17 21.68 35.68 10.10
N VAL A 18 21.38 36.00 11.36
CA VAL A 18 20.96 35.03 12.37
C VAL A 18 19.57 34.47 12.05
N ILE A 19 18.65 35.32 11.58
CA ILE A 19 17.28 34.92 11.22
C ILE A 19 17.31 34.02 9.97
N SER A 20 18.13 34.33 8.97
CA SER A 20 18.26 33.49 7.77
C SER A 20 18.94 32.14 8.04
N ALA A 21 19.87 32.09 9.00
CA ALA A 21 20.52 30.82 9.40
C ALA A 21 19.62 29.90 10.24
N THR A 22 18.63 30.44 10.95
CA THR A 22 17.77 29.66 11.88
C THR A 22 16.41 29.27 11.28
N GLY A 23 16.03 29.83 10.12
CA GLY A 23 14.73 29.60 9.48
C GLY A 23 14.55 28.24 8.77
N CYS A 24 15.60 27.44 8.63
CA CYS A 24 15.57 26.18 7.86
C CYS A 24 15.71 24.93 8.74
N VAL A 25 15.12 24.93 9.94
CA VAL A 25 14.95 23.68 10.69
C VAL A 25 13.56 23.14 10.38
N PRO A 26 13.41 22.09 9.56
CA PRO A 26 12.12 21.44 9.39
C PRO A 26 11.66 20.98 10.78
N ALA A 27 10.41 21.28 11.13
CA ALA A 27 9.82 20.84 12.38
C ALA A 27 10.11 19.34 12.57
N GLN A 28 10.84 18.99 13.62
CA GLN A 28 11.21 17.61 13.91
C GLN A 28 9.95 16.86 14.35
N THR A 29 9.21 16.33 13.39
CA THR A 29 8.04 15.47 13.60
C THR A 29 8.42 14.04 13.98
N ARG A 30 9.69 13.78 14.29
CA ARG A 30 10.24 12.45 14.63
C ARG A 30 9.54 11.78 15.83
N TRP A 31 8.89 12.57 16.68
CA TRP A 31 8.15 12.09 17.86
C TRP A 31 6.67 11.83 17.59
N LEU A 32 6.14 12.21 16.42
CA LEU A 32 4.76 11.94 16.06
C LEU A 32 4.63 10.47 15.65
N ALA A 33 3.68 9.77 16.26
CA ALA A 33 3.33 8.42 15.85
C ALA A 33 2.85 8.44 14.38
N PRO A 34 3.27 7.49 13.54
CA PRO A 34 2.74 7.36 12.18
C PRO A 34 1.23 7.13 12.27
N GLN A 35 0.45 8.00 11.63
CA GLN A 35 -0.98 7.75 11.50
C GLN A 35 -1.19 6.55 10.56
N PRO A 36 -2.08 5.60 10.90
CA PRO A 36 -2.41 4.53 10.00
C PRO A 36 -3.00 5.11 8.71
N PRO A 37 -2.66 4.56 7.53
CA PRO A 37 -3.28 4.99 6.29
C PRO A 37 -4.78 4.72 6.35
N GLU A 38 -5.57 5.75 6.13
CA GLU A 38 -7.01 5.64 6.00
C GLU A 38 -7.30 5.08 4.59
N ILE A 39 -7.46 3.76 4.48
CA ILE A 39 -7.75 3.10 3.20
C ILE A 39 -9.27 3.13 3.02
N PRO A 40 -9.81 3.95 2.10
CA PRO A 40 -11.23 3.95 1.84
C PRO A 40 -11.66 2.60 1.22
N PRO A 41 -12.89 2.15 1.48
CA PRO A 41 -13.42 0.95 0.83
C PRO A 41 -13.45 1.12 -0.69
N LEU A 42 -13.23 0.02 -1.43
CA LEU A 42 -13.26 0.07 -2.89
C LEU A 42 -14.65 0.55 -3.38
N PRO A 43 -14.67 1.48 -4.37
CA PRO A 43 -15.89 1.88 -5.03
C PRO A 43 -16.54 0.67 -5.70
N LYS A 44 -17.87 0.67 -5.83
CA LYS A 44 -18.63 -0.51 -6.29
C LYS A 44 -18.18 -0.96 -7.68
N GLU A 45 -17.78 -0.01 -8.51
CA GLU A 45 -17.32 -0.19 -9.89
C GLU A 45 -15.94 -0.86 -9.97
N ALA A 46 -15.13 -0.76 -8.91
CA ALA A 46 -13.81 -1.39 -8.82
C ALA A 46 -13.85 -2.75 -8.11
N ARG A 47 -15.01 -3.20 -7.65
CA ARG A 47 -15.15 -4.50 -7.02
C ARG A 47 -15.18 -5.57 -8.12
N GLN A 48 -14.47 -6.67 -7.88
CA GLN A 48 -14.59 -7.85 -8.71
C GLN A 48 -15.94 -8.50 -8.47
N GLU A 49 -16.55 -9.00 -9.55
CA GLU A 49 -17.75 -9.81 -9.45
C GLU A 49 -17.50 -11.05 -8.59
N PRO A 50 -18.49 -11.51 -7.80
CA PRO A 50 -18.38 -12.76 -7.07
C PRO A 50 -18.01 -13.91 -8.02
N LEU A 51 -17.07 -14.75 -7.57
CA LEU A 51 -16.65 -15.90 -8.34
C LEU A 51 -17.87 -16.76 -8.69
N PRO A 52 -18.09 -17.10 -9.98
CA PRO A 52 -19.25 -17.88 -10.36
C PRO A 52 -19.21 -19.24 -9.67
N SER A 53 -20.36 -19.76 -9.26
CA SER A 53 -20.48 -21.02 -8.49
C SER A 53 -19.90 -22.23 -9.22
N ILE A 54 -19.77 -22.18 -10.55
CA ILE A 54 -19.08 -23.20 -11.35
C ILE A 54 -17.58 -23.28 -11.07
N CYS A 55 -16.97 -22.17 -10.67
CA CYS A 55 -15.57 -22.10 -10.26
C CYS A 55 -15.39 -22.40 -8.77
N SER A 56 -16.45 -22.85 -8.08
CA SER A 56 -16.32 -23.32 -6.71
C SER A 56 -15.42 -24.56 -6.65
N PRO A 57 -14.61 -24.70 -5.59
CA PRO A 57 -13.74 -25.87 -5.42
C PRO A 57 -14.54 -27.18 -5.32
N THR A 58 -15.85 -27.11 -5.03
CA THR A 58 -16.74 -28.28 -4.96
C THR A 58 -17.13 -28.79 -6.35
N CYS A 59 -17.28 -27.92 -7.35
CA CYS A 59 -17.61 -28.33 -8.71
C CYS A 59 -16.50 -29.20 -9.33
N SER A 60 -15.25 -28.76 -9.19
CA SER A 60 -14.09 -29.52 -9.68
C SER A 60 -13.83 -30.79 -8.86
N ALA A 61 -14.14 -30.81 -7.56
CA ALA A 61 -14.01 -31.99 -6.71
C ALA A 61 -15.00 -33.10 -7.12
N ALA A 62 -16.26 -32.76 -7.38
CA ALA A 62 -17.27 -33.71 -7.86
C ALA A 62 -16.89 -34.28 -9.24
N LEU A 63 -16.49 -33.41 -10.18
CA LEU A 63 -16.02 -33.83 -11.50
C LEU A 63 -14.81 -34.75 -11.43
N SER A 64 -13.82 -34.43 -10.59
CA SER A 64 -12.62 -35.25 -10.40
C SER A 64 -12.94 -36.64 -9.84
N THR A 65 -13.96 -36.73 -8.99
CA THR A 65 -14.42 -38.00 -8.41
C THR A 65 -15.08 -38.88 -9.48
N GLU A 66 -15.95 -38.28 -10.29
CA GLU A 66 -16.62 -39.01 -11.38
C GLU A 66 -15.63 -39.48 -12.44
N LEU A 67 -14.66 -38.64 -12.82
CA LEU A 67 -13.60 -39.01 -13.76
C LEU A 67 -12.75 -40.19 -13.23
N LYS A 68 -12.44 -40.23 -11.93
CA LYS A 68 -11.75 -41.37 -11.30
C LYS A 68 -12.60 -42.64 -11.37
N ARG A 69 -13.90 -42.54 -11.08
CA ARG A 69 -14.85 -43.67 -11.15
C ARG A 69 -14.93 -44.24 -12.56
N LEU A 70 -15.09 -43.38 -13.56
CA LEU A 70 -15.16 -43.77 -14.97
C LEU A 70 -13.85 -44.44 -15.44
N ARG A 71 -12.70 -43.89 -15.05
CA ARG A 71 -11.40 -44.49 -15.38
C ARG A 71 -11.26 -45.90 -14.78
N ALA A 72 -11.69 -46.11 -13.54
CA ALA A 72 -11.64 -47.42 -12.91
C ALA A 72 -12.51 -48.46 -13.63
N LEU A 73 -13.68 -48.04 -14.14
CA LEU A 73 -14.57 -48.91 -14.92
C LEU A 73 -13.98 -49.28 -16.29
N GLN A 74 -13.23 -48.37 -16.92
CA GLN A 74 -12.59 -48.62 -18.21
C GLN A 74 -11.37 -49.56 -18.11
N THR A 75 -10.76 -49.69 -16.92
CA THR A 75 -9.59 -50.55 -16.71
C THR A 75 -9.94 -52.00 -16.36
N VAL A 76 -11.22 -52.37 -16.28
CA VAL A 76 -11.62 -53.77 -16.10
C VAL A 76 -11.56 -54.47 -17.46
N PRO A 77 -10.73 -55.51 -17.65
CA PRO A 77 -10.73 -56.26 -18.89
C PRO A 77 -12.11 -56.91 -19.07
N VAL A 78 -12.70 -56.75 -20.26
CA VAL A 78 -13.84 -57.59 -20.68
C VAL A 78 -13.34 -59.03 -20.64
N SER A 79 -13.80 -59.79 -19.64
CA SER A 79 -13.64 -61.25 -19.62
C SER A 79 -14.36 -61.78 -20.85
N GLN A 80 -13.60 -62.25 -21.84
CA GLN A 80 -14.14 -63.04 -22.94
C GLN A 80 -14.27 -64.47 -22.43
N ASP A 81 -15.52 -64.90 -22.23
CA ASP A 81 -15.89 -66.32 -22.07
C ASP A 81 -15.64 -67.09 -23.38
#